data_AF-A0A7S2H938-F1
#
_entry.id   AF-A0A7S2H938-F1
#
_cell.length_a   1.000
_cell.length_b   1.000
_cell.length_c   1.000
_cell.angle_alpha   90.00
_cell.angle_beta   90.00
_cell.angle_gamma   90.00
#
_symmetry.space_group_name_H-M   'P 1'
#
loop_
_entity.id
_entity.type
_entity.pdbx_description
1 polymer ?
#
loop_
_entity_poly.entity_id
_entity_poly.type
_entity_poly.pdbx_seq_one_letter_code
_entity_poly.pdbx_strand_id
1 'polypeptide(L)'
;GGDWQNSPIFKDSWFGEPSPDNDDHALDSGRWKDLSIMTDAWDYSPITNPYGLLRSPWNTNPVAKLTRYKSINGLSMYESFPSCFDIWRCFQSLTASDMNSCLNGYTHGPVHIMIGGSWPPGTNGEQPPIVNDFGYWKVFLLLAKNLWRHGYTECPEFCGKDTPVEFCQVRK
;
A
#
# COMPACT_ATOMS: atom_id res chain seq x y z
N GLY A 1 13.65 -6.41 10.93
CA GLY A 1 14.73 -5.65 11.59
C GLY A 1 14.65 -4.18 11.19
N GLY A 2 15.29 -3.29 11.94
CA GLY A 2 15.25 -1.83 11.72
C GLY A 2 15.92 -1.38 10.41
N ASP A 3 16.97 -2.08 9.98
CA ASP A 3 17.77 -1.74 8.79
C ASP A 3 17.20 -2.31 7.47
N TRP A 4 15.88 -2.53 7.41
CA TRP A 4 15.28 -3.25 6.30
C TRP A 4 15.41 -2.55 4.95
N GLN A 5 15.52 -1.21 4.95
CA GLN A 5 15.70 -0.40 3.74
C GLN A 5 17.03 -0.72 3.04
N ASN A 6 18.05 -1.12 3.82
CA ASN A 6 19.37 -1.52 3.32
C ASN A 6 19.42 -2.99 2.86
N SER A 7 18.27 -3.66 2.81
CA SER A 7 18.20 -5.07 2.43
C SER A 7 18.67 -5.29 0.99
N PRO A 8 19.52 -6.30 0.71
CA PRO A 8 19.97 -6.61 -0.64
C PRO A 8 18.85 -6.86 -1.66
N ILE A 9 17.64 -7.19 -1.18
CA ILE A 9 16.47 -7.42 -2.03
C ILE A 9 16.05 -6.16 -2.79
N PHE A 10 16.37 -4.96 -2.28
CA PHE A 10 16.05 -3.69 -2.95
C PHE A 10 17.13 -3.24 -3.93
N LYS A 11 18.23 -3.97 -4.07
CA LYS A 11 19.20 -3.69 -5.12
C LYS A 11 18.62 -3.96 -6.51
N ASP A 12 19.13 -3.27 -7.53
CA ASP A 12 18.73 -3.41 -8.94
C ASP A 12 18.66 -4.84 -9.45
N SER A 13 19.63 -5.68 -9.06
CA SER A 13 19.68 -7.10 -9.43
C SER A 13 18.51 -7.94 -8.92
N TRP A 14 17.72 -7.41 -7.99
CA TRP A 14 16.54 -8.05 -7.40
C TRP A 14 15.28 -7.23 -7.68
N PHE A 15 14.79 -6.46 -6.71
CA PHE A 15 13.50 -5.77 -6.80
C PHE A 15 13.60 -4.29 -7.21
N GLY A 16 14.81 -3.73 -7.30
CA GLY A 16 15.05 -2.32 -7.60
C GLY A 16 14.81 -1.41 -6.39
N GLU A 17 15.60 -0.34 -6.32
CA GLU A 17 15.50 0.65 -5.24
C GLU A 17 14.21 1.47 -5.43
N PRO A 18 13.53 1.86 -4.34
CA PRO A 18 12.43 2.79 -4.45
C PRO A 18 12.94 4.16 -4.92
N SER A 19 12.16 4.84 -5.76
CA SER A 19 12.46 6.20 -6.24
C SER A 19 11.38 7.16 -5.75
N PRO A 20 11.39 7.51 -4.46
CA PRO A 20 10.32 8.29 -3.87
C PRO A 20 10.25 9.73 -4.40
N ASP A 21 11.36 10.24 -4.93
CA ASP A 21 11.50 11.66 -5.31
C ASP A 21 11.19 11.94 -6.79
N ASN A 22 10.94 10.91 -7.61
CA ASN A 22 10.48 11.13 -8.98
C ASN A 22 8.95 11.36 -9.04
N ASP A 23 8.49 12.08 -10.07
CA ASP A 23 7.09 12.51 -10.18
C ASP A 23 6.10 11.33 -10.26
N ASP A 24 6.54 10.20 -10.81
CA ASP A 24 5.74 8.97 -10.94
C ASP A 24 5.76 8.10 -9.67
N HIS A 25 6.65 8.39 -8.72
CA HIS A 25 7.02 7.52 -7.61
C HIS A 25 7.32 6.06 -8.02
N ALA A 26 7.71 5.85 -9.27
CA ALA A 26 7.95 4.55 -9.89
C ALA A 26 9.43 4.19 -9.81
N LEU A 27 9.77 2.90 -9.80
CA LEU A 27 11.18 2.46 -9.70
C LEU A 27 12.02 3.03 -10.86
N ASP A 28 13.21 3.60 -10.58
CA ASP A 28 14.12 4.13 -11.62
C ASP A 28 14.95 3.05 -12.31
N SER A 29 15.10 1.88 -11.68
CA SER A 29 16.03 0.83 -12.09
C SER A 29 15.59 -0.56 -11.63
N GLY A 30 16.33 -1.57 -12.09
CA GLY A 30 16.10 -2.97 -11.75
C GLY A 30 15.00 -3.65 -12.56
N ARG A 31 14.73 -4.91 -12.20
CA ARG A 31 13.84 -5.82 -12.96
C ARG A 31 12.42 -5.30 -13.18
N TRP A 32 11.92 -4.45 -12.29
CA TRP A 32 10.53 -4.01 -12.26
C TRP A 32 10.33 -2.53 -12.59
N LYS A 33 11.39 -1.83 -13.03
CA LYS A 33 11.36 -0.43 -13.48
C LYS A 33 10.17 -0.13 -14.39
N ASP A 34 10.04 -0.94 -15.44
CA ASP A 34 9.04 -0.77 -16.48
C ASP A 34 7.80 -1.66 -16.27
N LEU A 35 7.59 -2.15 -15.04
CA LEU A 35 6.39 -2.94 -14.74
C LEU A 35 5.17 -2.02 -14.71
N SER A 36 4.42 -2.05 -15.82
CA SER A 36 3.15 -1.35 -15.93
C SER A 36 2.03 -2.07 -15.20
N ILE A 37 1.12 -1.29 -14.62
CA ILE A 37 -0.18 -1.75 -14.13
C ILE A 37 -1.16 -1.66 -15.29
N MET A 38 -2.05 -2.66 -15.43
CA MET A 38 -3.07 -2.64 -16.46
C MET A 38 -3.94 -1.38 -16.33
N THR A 39 -4.02 -0.61 -17.41
CA THR A 39 -4.85 0.60 -17.55
C THR A 39 -6.17 0.25 -18.22
N ASP A 40 -7.15 1.14 -18.09
CA ASP A 40 -8.49 0.97 -18.69
C ASP A 40 -9.09 -0.42 -18.35
N ALA A 41 -8.86 -0.87 -17.11
CA ALA A 41 -9.12 -2.23 -16.66
C ALA A 41 -10.59 -2.52 -16.30
N TRP A 42 -11.50 -1.58 -16.56
CA TRP A 42 -12.92 -1.67 -16.21
C TRP A 42 -13.64 -2.86 -16.86
N ASP A 43 -13.27 -3.18 -18.11
CA ASP A 43 -13.81 -4.34 -18.83
C ASP A 43 -13.17 -5.66 -18.35
N TYR A 44 -11.98 -5.61 -17.75
CA TYR A 44 -11.25 -6.77 -17.24
C TYR A 44 -11.67 -7.15 -15.83
N SER A 45 -11.90 -6.16 -14.96
CA SER A 45 -12.27 -6.37 -13.56
C SER A 45 -13.30 -5.36 -13.08
N PRO A 46 -14.34 -5.79 -12.33
CA PRO A 46 -15.25 -4.86 -11.66
C PRO A 46 -14.59 -4.14 -10.48
N ILE A 47 -13.35 -4.49 -10.12
CA ILE A 47 -12.60 -3.86 -9.03
C ILE A 47 -11.35 -3.23 -9.62
N THR A 48 -11.39 -1.92 -9.77
CA THR A 48 -10.24 -1.12 -10.16
C THR A 48 -10.15 0.12 -9.26
N ASN A 49 -9.07 0.89 -9.37
CA ASN A 49 -9.05 2.20 -8.74
C ASN A 49 -9.83 3.22 -9.58
N PRO A 50 -10.12 4.42 -9.07
CA PRO A 50 -10.96 5.38 -9.80
C PRO A 50 -10.42 5.80 -11.18
N TYR A 51 -9.11 5.66 -11.42
CA TYR A 51 -8.46 5.98 -12.69
C TYR A 51 -8.48 4.82 -13.69
N GLY A 52 -9.15 3.70 -13.37
CA GLY A 52 -9.22 2.52 -14.22
C GLY A 52 -7.96 1.65 -14.21
N LEU A 53 -7.11 1.77 -13.19
CA LEU A 53 -5.96 0.89 -13.02
C LEU A 53 -6.37 -0.38 -12.27
N LEU A 54 -5.84 -1.55 -12.67
CA LEU A 54 -6.01 -2.80 -11.92
C LEU A 54 -5.28 -2.72 -10.56
N ARG A 55 -5.95 -2.08 -9.62
CA ARG A 55 -5.45 -1.62 -8.32
C ARG A 55 -6.63 -1.53 -7.36
N SER A 56 -6.37 -1.61 -6.07
CA SER A 56 -7.42 -1.50 -5.06
C SER A 56 -8.14 -0.15 -5.12
N PRO A 57 -9.47 -0.09 -4.90
CA PRO A 57 -10.26 1.15 -4.96
C PRO A 57 -9.73 2.27 -4.05
N TRP A 58 -9.20 1.94 -2.89
CA TRP A 58 -8.67 2.90 -1.90
C TRP A 58 -7.23 3.37 -2.19
N ASN A 59 -6.58 2.84 -3.24
CA ASN A 59 -5.28 3.32 -3.69
C ASN A 59 -5.49 4.19 -4.93
N THR A 60 -5.71 5.48 -4.70
CA THR A 60 -6.07 6.46 -5.74
C THR A 60 -4.86 7.09 -6.42
N ASN A 61 -3.69 6.42 -6.40
CA ASN A 61 -2.55 6.84 -7.22
C ASN A 61 -2.85 6.58 -8.72
N PRO A 62 -2.78 7.61 -9.60
CA PRO A 62 -3.06 7.50 -11.04
C PRO A 62 -1.87 6.94 -11.83
N VAL A 63 -0.71 6.78 -11.22
CA VAL A 63 0.48 6.27 -11.90
C VAL A 63 0.31 4.79 -12.23
N ALA A 64 0.34 4.50 -13.53
CA ALA A 64 0.19 3.17 -14.13
C ALA A 64 1.47 2.31 -14.10
N LYS A 65 2.31 2.49 -13.08
CA LYS A 65 3.54 1.72 -12.86
C LYS A 65 3.56 1.14 -11.45
N LEU A 66 4.43 0.14 -11.25
CA LEU A 66 4.76 -0.34 -9.92
C LEU A 66 5.44 0.78 -9.12
N THR A 67 4.84 1.12 -7.98
CA THR A 67 5.38 2.09 -7.02
C THR A 67 5.62 1.38 -5.69
N ARG A 68 6.52 1.95 -4.87
CA ARG A 68 6.78 1.49 -3.50
C ARG A 68 6.69 2.67 -2.56
N TYR A 69 6.10 2.47 -1.41
CA TYR A 69 6.08 3.51 -0.39
C TYR A 69 6.10 2.89 1.00
N LYS A 70 6.87 3.50 1.90
CA LYS A 70 7.10 2.97 3.26
C LYS A 70 5.96 3.23 4.25
N SER A 71 4.94 3.95 3.78
CA SER A 71 3.85 4.46 4.58
C SER A 71 2.54 4.29 3.81
N ILE A 72 1.42 4.45 4.50
CA ILE A 72 0.11 4.56 3.87
C ILE A 72 -0.35 5.99 4.11
N ASN A 73 -0.55 6.73 3.03
CA ASN A 73 -0.82 8.16 3.02
C ASN A 73 0.20 9.00 3.80
N GLY A 74 1.45 8.53 3.96
CA GLY A 74 2.49 9.22 4.73
C GLY A 74 2.52 8.87 6.23
N LEU A 75 1.62 8.01 6.69
CA LEU A 75 1.62 7.48 8.05
C LEU A 75 2.17 6.05 8.06
N SER A 76 3.04 5.75 9.03
CA SER A 76 3.54 4.40 9.23
C SER A 76 3.30 3.94 10.66
N MET A 77 2.67 2.77 10.81
CA MET A 77 2.45 2.12 12.09
C MET A 77 3.61 1.22 12.53
N TYR A 78 4.60 1.04 11.67
CA TYR A 78 5.75 0.19 11.88
C TYR A 78 7.04 0.94 11.54
N GLU A 79 8.03 0.83 12.42
CA GLU A 79 9.35 1.43 12.19
C GLU A 79 10.35 0.38 11.67
N SER A 80 10.01 -0.90 11.78
CA SER A 80 10.89 -2.01 11.42
C SER A 80 10.12 -3.22 10.91
N PHE A 81 10.70 -4.01 10.01
CA PHE A 81 10.17 -5.35 9.73
C PHE A 81 10.20 -6.22 11.01
N PRO A 82 9.34 -7.23 11.10
CA PRO A 82 9.48 -8.26 12.12
C PRO A 82 10.92 -8.80 12.16
N SER A 83 11.38 -9.10 13.36
CA SER A 83 12.67 -9.73 13.61
C SER A 83 12.58 -11.25 13.41
N CYS A 84 13.74 -11.91 13.35
CA CYS A 84 13.79 -13.37 13.38
C CYS A 84 13.16 -13.93 14.65
N PHE A 85 13.28 -13.22 15.77
CA PHE A 85 12.64 -13.60 17.04
C PHE A 85 11.11 -13.57 16.93
N ASP A 86 10.54 -12.56 16.27
CA ASP A 86 9.08 -12.46 16.06
C ASP A 86 8.53 -13.63 15.25
N ILE A 87 9.24 -14.00 14.18
CA ILE A 87 8.89 -15.16 13.35
C ILE A 87 9.06 -16.45 14.16
N TRP A 88 10.19 -16.63 14.84
CA TRP A 88 10.46 -17.81 15.68
C TRP A 88 9.39 -18.00 16.75
N ARG A 89 8.95 -16.91 17.40
CA ARG A 89 7.88 -16.93 18.39
C ARG A 89 6.56 -17.43 17.80
N CYS A 90 6.22 -17.04 16.57
CA CYS A 90 5.02 -17.58 15.91
C CYS A 90 5.10 -19.10 15.69
N PHE A 91 6.28 -19.66 15.44
CA PHE A 91 6.48 -21.11 15.33
C PHE A 91 6.38 -21.86 16.67
N GLN A 92 6.39 -21.14 17.81
CA GLN A 92 6.16 -21.74 19.13
C GLN A 92 4.67 -21.86 19.49
N SER A 93 3.76 -21.49 18.59
CA SER A 93 2.32 -21.63 18.79
C SER A 93 1.90 -23.09 18.97
N LEU A 94 0.94 -23.32 19.87
CA LEU A 94 0.42 -24.67 20.18
C LEU A 94 -0.40 -25.29 19.04
N THR A 95 -1.04 -24.45 18.22
CA THR A 95 -1.86 -24.88 17.11
C THR A 95 -1.41 -24.23 15.81
N ALA A 96 -1.64 -24.93 14.69
CA ALA A 96 -1.40 -24.37 13.36
C ALA A 96 -2.26 -23.12 13.10
N SER A 97 -3.46 -23.03 13.69
CA SER A 97 -4.33 -21.85 13.58
C SER A 97 -3.70 -20.62 14.24
N ASP A 98 -3.18 -20.77 15.45
CA ASP A 98 -2.51 -19.68 16.17
C ASP A 98 -1.22 -19.27 15.47
N MET A 99 -0.44 -20.25 15.01
CA MET A 99 0.75 -20.00 14.20
C MET A 99 0.38 -19.18 12.95
N ASN A 100 -0.66 -19.60 12.23
CA ASN A 100 -1.10 -18.95 11.00
C ASN A 100 -1.63 -17.53 11.26
N SER A 101 -2.40 -17.32 12.33
CA SER A 101 -2.84 -15.98 12.73
C SER A 101 -1.66 -15.07 13.09
N CYS A 102 -0.68 -15.59 13.82
CA CYS A 102 0.55 -14.85 14.16
C CYS A 102 1.35 -14.49 12.90
N LEU A 103 1.62 -15.47 12.03
CA LEU A 103 2.41 -15.25 10.82
C LEU A 103 1.72 -14.25 9.88
N ASN A 104 0.42 -14.44 9.58
CA ASN A 104 -0.29 -13.58 8.63
C ASN A 104 -0.58 -12.19 9.19
N GLY A 105 -1.03 -12.10 10.44
CA GLY A 105 -1.40 -10.83 11.05
C GLY A 105 -0.18 -10.03 11.47
N TYR A 106 0.65 -10.61 12.34
CA TYR A 106 1.71 -9.89 13.03
C TYR A 106 2.98 -9.74 12.19
N THR A 107 3.37 -10.77 11.44
CA THR A 107 4.65 -10.73 10.71
C THR A 107 4.52 -10.34 9.24
N HIS A 108 3.46 -10.76 8.57
CA HIS A 108 3.28 -10.52 7.14
C HIS A 108 2.63 -9.16 6.86
N GLY A 109 1.59 -8.79 7.62
CA GLY A 109 0.89 -7.50 7.49
C GLY A 109 1.81 -6.27 7.42
N PRO A 110 2.81 -6.12 8.32
CA PRO A 110 3.75 -4.99 8.26
C PRO A 110 4.51 -4.85 6.93
N VAL A 111 4.80 -5.96 6.26
CA VAL A 111 5.56 -5.96 5.00
C VAL A 111 4.77 -5.31 3.88
N HIS A 112 3.47 -5.57 3.78
CA HIS A 112 2.61 -4.91 2.81
C HIS A 112 2.56 -3.39 3.01
N ILE A 113 2.51 -2.94 4.27
CA ILE A 113 2.43 -1.52 4.61
C ILE A 113 3.74 -0.81 4.33
N MET A 114 4.88 -1.40 4.70
CA MET A 114 6.19 -0.74 4.58
C MET A 114 6.87 -0.91 3.21
N ILE A 115 6.38 -1.79 2.33
CA ILE A 115 6.89 -1.91 0.96
C ILE A 115 5.89 -1.39 -0.07
N GLY A 116 4.63 -1.81 0.04
CA GLY A 116 3.58 -1.48 -0.93
C GLY A 116 3.08 -0.07 -0.72
N GLY A 117 2.66 0.23 0.51
CA GLY A 117 2.21 1.57 0.88
C GLY A 117 1.09 2.15 0.00
N SER A 118 0.76 3.40 0.26
CA SER A 118 -0.02 4.24 -0.66
C SER A 118 0.41 5.69 -0.50
N TRP A 119 0.55 6.38 -1.60
CA TRP A 119 0.96 7.78 -1.58
C TRP A 119 -0.15 8.66 -1.00
N PRO A 120 0.19 9.70 -0.23
CA PRO A 120 -0.79 10.69 0.21
C PRO A 120 -1.42 11.37 -1.01
N PRO A 121 -2.65 11.88 -0.86
CA PRO A 121 -3.32 12.54 -1.94
C PRO A 121 -2.82 13.97 -2.13
N GLY A 122 -1.98 14.17 -3.15
CA GLY A 122 -1.49 15.49 -3.53
C GLY A 122 -0.13 15.86 -2.93
N THR A 123 0.53 16.79 -3.61
CA THR A 123 1.96 17.14 -3.49
C THR A 123 2.37 17.88 -2.22
N ASN A 124 1.49 18.01 -1.22
CA ASN A 124 1.77 18.78 0.01
C ASN A 124 1.71 17.96 1.31
N GLY A 125 1.66 16.63 1.22
CA GLY A 125 1.70 15.76 2.40
C GLY A 125 0.46 15.84 3.29
N GLU A 126 -0.64 16.44 2.80
CA GLU A 126 -1.90 16.48 3.52
C GLU A 126 -2.53 15.08 3.57
N GLN A 127 -2.94 14.67 4.77
CA GLN A 127 -3.62 13.39 4.98
C GLN A 127 -5.03 13.46 4.40
N PRO A 128 -5.53 12.41 3.73
CA PRO A 128 -6.92 12.40 3.30
C PRO A 128 -7.84 12.55 4.53
N PRO A 129 -8.95 13.32 4.44
CA PRO A 129 -9.85 13.56 5.56
C PRO A 129 -10.29 12.29 6.30
N ILE A 130 -10.50 11.20 5.56
CA ILE A 130 -10.91 9.90 6.11
C ILE A 130 -9.93 9.33 7.14
N VAL A 131 -8.64 9.59 6.97
CA VAL A 131 -7.59 9.14 7.89
C VAL A 131 -7.75 9.81 9.26
N ASN A 132 -8.20 11.07 9.26
CA ASN A 132 -8.50 11.83 10.48
C ASN A 132 -9.88 11.44 11.06
N ASP A 133 -10.88 11.20 10.22
CA ASP A 133 -12.26 10.91 10.65
C ASP A 133 -12.42 9.61 11.43
N PHE A 134 -11.56 8.61 11.17
CA PHE A 134 -11.56 7.37 11.94
C PHE A 134 -10.84 7.50 13.30
N GLY A 135 -10.14 8.62 13.59
CA GLY A 135 -9.39 8.84 14.84
C GLY A 135 -8.21 7.88 15.06
N TYR A 136 -8.10 6.85 14.23
CA TYR A 136 -7.09 5.82 14.24
C TYR A 136 -6.70 5.52 12.80
N TRP A 137 -5.84 6.36 12.23
CA TRP A 137 -5.26 6.14 10.92
C TRP A 137 -4.76 4.70 10.74
N LYS A 138 -4.18 4.10 11.79
CA LYS A 138 -3.73 2.69 11.89
C LYS A 138 -4.81 1.67 11.51
N VAL A 139 -6.07 1.94 11.86
CA VAL A 139 -7.22 1.06 11.59
C VAL A 139 -7.61 1.12 10.12
N PHE A 140 -7.63 2.30 9.51
CA PHE A 140 -7.83 2.42 8.07
C PHE A 140 -6.74 1.66 7.30
N LEU A 141 -5.48 1.70 7.76
CA LEU A 141 -4.38 1.01 7.08
C LEU A 141 -4.54 -0.51 7.01
N LEU A 142 -4.95 -1.13 8.12
CA LEU A 142 -5.13 -2.58 8.22
C LEU A 142 -6.49 -3.03 7.65
N LEU A 143 -7.49 -2.15 7.70
CA LEU A 143 -8.87 -2.50 7.41
C LEU A 143 -9.44 -1.82 6.17
N ALA A 144 -8.71 -1.02 5.38
CA ALA A 144 -9.28 -0.34 4.20
C ALA A 144 -10.09 -1.28 3.30
N LYS A 145 -9.54 -2.47 3.04
CA LYS A 145 -10.25 -3.57 2.36
C LYS A 145 -11.56 -3.95 3.04
N ASN A 146 -11.55 -4.10 4.36
CA ASN A 146 -12.73 -4.48 5.14
C ASN A 146 -13.73 -3.33 5.25
N LEU A 147 -13.28 -2.10 5.49
CA LEU A 147 -14.13 -0.91 5.56
C LEU A 147 -14.87 -0.70 4.23
N TRP A 148 -14.16 -0.78 3.10
CA TRP A 148 -14.77 -0.70 1.77
C TRP A 148 -15.76 -1.84 1.53
N ARG A 149 -15.39 -3.10 1.82
CA ARG A 149 -16.27 -4.26 1.61
C ARG A 149 -17.55 -4.24 2.45
N HIS A 150 -17.52 -3.57 3.61
CA HIS A 150 -18.68 -3.47 4.50
C HIS A 150 -19.42 -2.13 4.35
N GLY A 151 -19.03 -1.28 3.38
CA GLY A 151 -19.72 -0.02 3.11
C GLY A 151 -19.44 1.08 4.14
N TYR A 152 -18.35 0.99 4.90
CA TYR A 152 -17.91 2.04 5.84
C TYR A 152 -17.04 3.13 5.18
N THR A 153 -16.63 2.91 3.93
CA THR A 153 -15.90 3.89 3.12
C THR A 153 -16.38 3.82 1.68
N GLU A 154 -16.60 4.97 1.07
CA GLU A 154 -16.92 5.12 -0.34
C GLU A 154 -15.65 5.51 -1.13
N CYS A 155 -15.25 4.68 -2.09
CA CYS A 155 -14.19 5.01 -3.03
C CYS A 155 -14.82 5.59 -4.30
N PRO A 156 -14.23 6.63 -4.94
CA PRO A 156 -14.75 7.14 -6.20
C PRO A 156 -14.78 6.04 -7.25
N GLU A 157 -15.86 5.96 -8.02
CA GLU A 157 -15.98 4.96 -9.08
C GLU A 157 -15.23 5.39 -10.35
N PHE A 158 -15.03 6.69 -10.56
CA PHE A 158 -14.39 7.22 -11.75
C PHE A 158 -13.69 8.56 -11.49
N CYS A 159 -12.48 8.69 -12.04
CA CYS A 159 -11.72 9.92 -12.15
C CYS A 159 -11.08 9.99 -13.54
N GLY A 160 -11.11 11.17 -14.16
CA GLY A 160 -10.44 11.38 -15.45
C GLY A 160 -8.93 11.28 -15.32
N LYS A 161 -8.23 10.94 -16.41
CA LYS A 161 -6.75 10.81 -16.41
C LYS A 161 -6.05 12.10 -15.95
N ASP A 162 -6.64 13.25 -16.26
CA ASP A 162 -6.13 14.58 -15.87
C ASP A 162 -6.73 15.09 -14.55
N THR A 163 -7.59 14.32 -13.88
CA THR A 163 -8.18 14.71 -12.60
C THR A 163 -7.11 14.60 -11.50
N PRO A 164 -6.76 15.71 -10.82
CA PRO A 164 -5.78 15.65 -9.74
C PRO A 164 -6.23 14.72 -8.60
N VAL A 165 -5.27 14.04 -7.97
CA VAL A 165 -5.52 13.03 -6.94
C VAL A 165 -6.32 13.58 -5.78
N GLU A 166 -6.07 14.81 -5.36
CA GLU A 166 -6.76 15.48 -4.27
C GLU A 166 -8.29 15.55 -4.46
N PHE A 167 -8.78 15.51 -5.70
CA PHE A 167 -10.22 15.47 -6.00
C PHE A 167 -10.77 14.04 -6.10
N CYS A 168 -9.88 13.04 -6.12
CA CYS A 168 -10.16 11.64 -6.33
C CYS A 168 -9.86 10.81 -5.07
N GLN A 169 -10.57 11.09 -3.97
CA GLN A 169 -10.26 10.56 -2.64
C GLN A 169 -11.34 9.67 -2.04
N VAL A 170 -10.90 8.72 -1.21
CA VAL A 170 -11.79 7.88 -0.40
C VAL A 170 -12.53 8.75 0.61
N ARG A 171 -13.84 8.53 0.72
CA ARG A 171 -14.74 9.21 1.65
C ARG A 171 -15.30 8.21 2.66
N LYS A 172 -15.75 8.72 3.80
CA LYS A 172 -16.43 7.94 4.82
C LYS A 172 -17.83 7.58 4.35
#